data_AF-A0A965PF06-F1
#
_entry.id   AF-A0A965PF06-F1
#
_cell.length_a   1.000
_cell.length_b   1.000
_cell.length_c   1.000
_cell.angle_alpha   90.00
_cell.angle_beta   90.00
_cell.angle_gamma   90.00
#
_symmetry.space_group_name_H-M   'P 1'
#
loop_
_entity.id
_entity.type
_entity.pdbx_description
1 polymer ?
#
loop_
_entity_poly.entity_id
_entity_poly.type
_entity_poly.pdbx_seq_one_letter_code
_entity_poly.pdbx_strand_id
1 'polypeptide(L)'
;MEQQLKSGGSGSSGGSGGSVESKGQELSIRETLEILSTWINKYVVFQNPKDLDIIPLWIIHTWLLEKGLLYTTPRLLIDSPMPGSGKTTLLTHLEKFCNNAIPISSLPGVAVLGRLTDQGITTLLIDEADRTLDPKRKDVAEIIAHINSGYV
;
A
#
# COMPACT_ATOMS: atom_id res chain seq x y z
N MET A 1 -43.68 64.93 -5.47
CA MET A 1 -44.60 63.83 -5.83
C MET A 1 -43.88 62.53 -5.52
N GLU A 2 -44.48 61.75 -4.61
CA GLU A 2 -44.44 60.28 -4.43
C GLU A 2 -43.06 59.58 -4.28
N GLN A 3 -42.66 59.08 -3.09
CA GLN A 3 -43.10 57.91 -2.28
C GLN A 3 -42.67 56.51 -2.77
N GLN A 4 -41.94 55.81 -1.87
CA GLN A 4 -41.90 54.34 -1.59
C GLN A 4 -41.11 53.42 -2.59
N LEU A 5 -40.46 52.28 -2.25
CA LEU A 5 -40.37 51.40 -1.07
C LEU A 5 -39.13 50.44 -1.15
N LYS A 6 -38.61 50.04 0.03
CA LYS A 6 -37.84 48.84 0.49
C LYS A 6 -37.35 47.72 -0.47
N SER A 7 -36.10 47.25 -0.26
CA SER A 7 -35.71 45.92 0.32
C SER A 7 -34.16 45.80 0.26
N GLY A 8 -33.43 45.43 1.31
CA GLY A 8 -33.33 44.07 1.85
C GLY A 8 -32.04 43.39 1.37
N GLY A 9 -30.86 43.92 1.74
CA GLY A 9 -29.56 43.35 1.36
C GLY A 9 -29.12 42.25 2.33
N SER A 10 -29.31 40.99 1.94
CA SER A 10 -28.71 39.81 2.56
C SER A 10 -27.24 39.68 2.14
N GLY A 11 -26.35 40.21 2.97
CA GLY A 11 -24.90 40.05 2.82
C GLY A 11 -24.43 38.75 3.47
N SER A 12 -24.09 37.78 2.61
CA SER A 12 -23.44 36.49 2.91
C SER A 12 -22.26 36.62 3.89
N SER A 13 -22.37 36.02 5.08
CA SER A 13 -21.22 35.70 5.93
C SER A 13 -20.70 34.32 5.53
N GLY A 14 -19.74 34.32 4.62
CA GLY A 14 -18.93 33.17 4.27
C GLY A 14 -18.26 32.61 5.52
N GLY A 15 -18.77 31.47 6.00
CA GLY A 15 -18.11 30.64 6.99
C GLY A 15 -16.80 30.14 6.40
N SER A 16 -15.72 30.70 6.91
CA SER A 16 -14.33 30.38 6.59
C SER A 16 -14.09 28.88 6.77
N GLY A 17 -14.10 28.14 5.66
CA GLY A 17 -13.59 26.78 5.62
C GLY A 17 -12.10 26.83 5.90
N GLY A 18 -11.73 26.57 7.15
CA GLY A 18 -10.34 26.38 7.54
C GLY A 18 -9.75 25.23 6.74
N SER A 19 -9.06 25.58 5.65
CA SER A 19 -8.19 24.65 4.94
C SER A 19 -7.04 24.38 5.90
N VAL A 20 -7.10 23.25 6.60
CA VAL A 20 -5.96 22.75 7.37
C VAL A 20 -4.92 22.31 6.34
N GLU A 21 -4.13 23.27 5.88
CA GLU A 21 -2.86 22.98 5.23
C GLU A 21 -1.97 22.33 6.29
N SER A 22 -2.07 21.00 6.38
CA SER A 22 -1.06 20.18 7.02
C SER A 22 0.22 20.37 6.21
N LYS A 23 1.04 21.36 6.57
CA LYS A 23 2.43 21.43 6.15
C LYS A 23 3.07 20.13 6.61
N GLY A 24 3.25 19.19 5.68
CA GLY A 24 3.90 17.92 5.94
C GLY A 24 5.28 18.24 6.49
N GLN A 25 5.50 17.94 7.78
CA GLN A 25 6.82 18.04 8.36
C GLN A 25 7.68 16.98 7.66
N GLU A 26 8.84 17.40 7.15
CA GLU A 26 9.82 16.45 6.61
C GLU A 26 10.33 15.60 7.78
N LEU A 27 10.06 14.29 7.73
CA LEU A 27 10.49 13.33 8.73
C LEU A 27 11.80 12.68 8.27
N SER A 28 12.72 12.46 9.18
CA SER A 28 13.88 11.62 8.91
C SER A 28 13.45 10.16 8.69
N ILE A 29 14.25 9.40 7.94
CA ILE A 29 14.02 7.95 7.72
C ILE A 29 13.86 7.20 9.05
N ARG A 30 14.64 7.59 10.06
CA ARG A 30 14.56 6.98 11.40
C ARG A 30 13.19 7.21 12.01
N GLU A 31 12.69 8.44 12.01
CA GLU A 31 11.37 8.76 12.56
C GLU A 31 10.25 8.04 11.80
N THR A 32 10.35 7.96 10.46
CA THR A 32 9.41 7.20 9.64
C THR A 32 9.37 5.72 10.03
N LEU A 33 10.54 5.08 10.19
CA LEU A 33 10.63 3.69 10.62
C LEU A 33 9.97 3.48 11.99
N GLU A 34 10.28 4.32 12.98
CA GLU A 34 9.71 4.21 14.32
C GLU A 34 8.18 4.39 14.32
N ILE A 35 7.66 5.34 13.54
CA ILE A 35 6.22 5.58 13.38
C ILE A 35 5.54 4.37 12.76
N LEU A 36 6.09 3.82 11.67
CA LEU A 36 5.55 2.65 11.00
C LEU A 36 5.59 1.42 11.92
N SER A 37 6.71 1.16 12.59
CA SER A 37 6.84 0.07 13.57
C SER A 37 5.78 0.19 14.67
N THR A 38 5.66 1.39 15.26
CA THR A 38 4.68 1.65 16.32
C THR A 38 3.24 1.44 15.84
N TRP A 39 2.93 1.90 14.61
CA TRP A 39 1.62 1.72 14.02
C TRP A 39 1.29 0.25 13.77
N ILE A 40 2.17 -0.47 13.09
CA ILE A 40 1.94 -1.88 12.73
C ILE A 40 1.84 -2.75 13.99
N ASN A 41 2.71 -2.54 14.99
CA ASN A 41 2.70 -3.30 16.24
C ASN A 41 1.42 -3.13 17.07
N LYS A 42 0.63 -2.08 16.80
CA LYS A 42 -0.68 -1.89 17.43
C LYS A 42 -1.73 -2.87 16.90
N TYR A 43 -1.58 -3.36 15.66
CA TYR A 43 -2.61 -4.15 14.97
C TYR A 43 -2.16 -5.58 14.64
N VAL A 44 -0.85 -5.84 14.60
CA VAL A 44 -0.27 -7.12 14.22
C VAL A 44 0.76 -7.53 15.25
N VAL A 45 0.61 -8.75 15.79
CA VAL A 45 1.57 -9.36 16.72
C VAL A 45 2.47 -10.31 15.95
N PHE A 46 3.78 -10.14 16.10
CA PHE A 46 4.80 -10.99 15.48
C PHE A 46 5.35 -12.00 16.49
N GLN A 47 5.77 -13.18 16.00
CA GLN A 47 6.38 -14.19 16.86
C GLN A 47 7.78 -13.78 17.30
N ASN A 48 8.56 -13.23 16.37
CA ASN A 48 9.86 -12.66 16.66
C ASN A 48 9.77 -11.14 16.54
N PRO A 49 10.20 -10.37 17.56
CA PRO A 49 10.24 -8.90 17.47
C PRO A 49 10.98 -8.37 16.24
N LYS A 50 12.00 -9.10 15.75
CA LYS A 50 12.75 -8.71 14.54
C LYS A 50 11.93 -8.80 13.25
N ASP A 51 10.83 -9.56 13.22
CA ASP A 51 9.98 -9.65 12.04
C ASP A 51 9.22 -8.34 11.81
N LEU A 52 8.91 -7.60 12.90
CA LEU A 52 8.30 -6.28 12.82
C LEU A 52 9.21 -5.31 12.06
N ASP A 53 10.52 -5.35 12.29
CA ASP A 53 11.49 -4.43 11.67
C ASP A 53 11.50 -4.56 10.14
N ILE A 54 11.16 -5.73 9.61
CA ILE A 54 11.12 -6.00 8.16
C ILE A 54 9.99 -5.22 7.50
N ILE A 55 8.87 -4.99 8.19
CA ILE A 55 7.66 -4.39 7.60
C ILE A 55 7.86 -2.92 7.22
N PRO A 56 8.33 -2.02 8.10
CA PRO A 56 8.68 -0.64 7.73
C PRO A 56 9.76 -0.57 6.66
N LEU A 57 10.77 -1.44 6.74
CA LEU A 57 11.84 -1.48 5.74
C LEU A 57 11.28 -1.86 4.36
N TRP A 58 10.38 -2.84 4.30
CA TRP A 58 9.69 -3.22 3.07
C TRP A 58 8.83 -2.09 2.52
N ILE A 59 8.06 -1.41 3.38
CA ILE A 59 7.27 -0.24 2.98
C ILE A 59 8.17 0.81 2.32
N ILE A 60 9.24 1.23 2.99
CA ILE A 60 10.19 2.22 2.44
C ILE A 60 10.83 1.72 1.15
N HIS A 61 11.24 0.45 1.10
CA HIS A 61 11.81 -0.19 -0.10
C HIS A 61 10.91 -0.03 -1.33
N THR A 62 9.59 -0.18 -1.20
CA THR A 62 8.65 0.00 -2.32
C THR A 62 8.64 1.43 -2.88
N TRP A 63 8.85 2.44 -2.03
CA TRP A 63 8.97 3.83 -2.44
C TRP A 63 10.34 4.12 -3.07
N LEU A 64 11.42 3.57 -2.53
CA LEU A 64 12.77 3.74 -3.09
C LEU A 64 12.89 3.12 -4.48
N LEU A 65 12.24 1.97 -4.72
CA LEU A 65 12.16 1.37 -6.05
C LEU A 65 11.48 2.27 -7.07
N GLU A 66 10.37 2.93 -6.73
CA GLU A 66 9.70 3.86 -7.65
C GLU A 66 10.54 5.08 -7.97
N LYS A 67 11.37 5.54 -7.03
CA LYS A 67 12.36 6.58 -7.28
C LYS A 67 13.56 6.10 -8.09
N GLY A 68 13.61 4.82 -8.48
CA GLY A 68 14.72 4.25 -9.26
C GLY A 68 16.03 4.17 -8.48
N LEU A 69 15.98 4.24 -7.15
CA LEU A 69 17.18 4.19 -6.29
C LEU A 69 17.67 2.76 -6.06
N LEU A 70 16.86 1.77 -6.40
CA LEU A 70 17.13 0.35 -6.22
C LEU A 70 16.95 -0.37 -7.55
N TYR A 71 17.83 -1.33 -7.82
CA TYR A 71 17.83 -2.11 -9.07
C TYR A 71 17.17 -3.48 -8.92
N THR A 72 17.03 -3.98 -7.70
CA THR A 72 16.49 -5.31 -7.41
C THR A 72 15.53 -5.26 -6.23
N THR A 73 14.62 -6.22 -6.19
CA THR A 73 13.65 -6.38 -5.10
C THR A 73 13.60 -7.82 -4.63
N PRO A 74 13.70 -8.09 -3.31
CA PRO A 74 13.34 -9.39 -2.78
C PRO A 74 11.83 -9.61 -2.88
N ARG A 75 11.37 -10.82 -2.54
CA ARG A 75 9.95 -11.13 -2.34
C ARG A 75 9.71 -11.29 -0.84
N LEU A 76 8.80 -10.50 -0.28
CA LEU A 76 8.41 -10.62 1.13
C LEU A 76 7.40 -11.76 1.28
N LEU A 77 7.82 -12.84 1.94
CA LEU A 77 6.93 -13.92 2.34
C LEU A 77 6.41 -13.64 3.76
N ILE A 78 5.09 -13.57 3.89
CA ILE A 78 4.42 -13.50 5.19
C ILE A 78 3.82 -14.87 5.46
N ASP A 79 4.43 -15.62 6.37
CA ASP A 79 3.97 -16.96 6.75
C ASP A 79 3.39 -16.96 8.18
N SER A 80 2.73 -18.07 8.52
CA SER A 80 2.30 -18.34 9.88
C SER A 80 1.88 -19.80 10.02
N PRO A 81 2.14 -20.43 11.19
CA PRO A 81 1.78 -21.80 11.45
C PRO A 81 0.26 -22.02 11.59
N MET A 82 -0.55 -20.96 11.77
CA MET A 82 -1.98 -21.07 12.03
C MET A 82 -2.83 -20.18 11.10
N PRO A 83 -4.00 -20.66 10.64
CA PRO A 83 -5.02 -19.82 10.04
C PRO A 83 -5.48 -18.70 10.98
N GLY A 84 -5.88 -17.54 10.43
CA GLY A 84 -6.41 -16.43 11.23
C GLY A 84 -5.36 -15.64 12.03
N SER A 85 -4.07 -15.85 11.80
CA SER A 85 -2.97 -15.19 12.53
C SER A 85 -2.72 -13.72 12.17
N GLY A 86 -3.66 -13.03 11.55
CA GLY A 86 -3.50 -11.61 11.19
C GLY A 86 -2.73 -11.31 9.89
N LYS A 87 -2.43 -12.32 9.05
CA LYS A 87 -1.76 -12.09 7.74
C LYS A 87 -2.54 -11.13 6.84
N THR A 88 -3.84 -11.36 6.68
CA THR A 88 -4.72 -10.47 5.91
C THR A 88 -4.76 -9.07 6.52
N THR A 89 -4.78 -8.94 7.85
CA THR A 89 -4.69 -7.64 8.53
C THR A 89 -3.40 -6.91 8.16
N LEU A 90 -2.26 -7.61 8.16
CA LEU A 90 -0.98 -7.03 7.74
C LEU A 90 -1.01 -6.61 6.26
N LEU A 91 -1.54 -7.45 5.37
CA LEU A 91 -1.70 -7.11 3.95
C LEU A 91 -2.58 -5.86 3.75
N THR A 92 -3.66 -5.68 4.52
CA THR A 92 -4.49 -4.47 4.47
C THR A 92 -3.71 -3.20 4.84
N HIS A 93 -2.78 -3.30 5.81
CA HIS A 93 -1.92 -2.18 6.14
C HIS A 93 -0.89 -1.90 5.03
N LEU A 94 -0.28 -2.95 4.49
CA LEU A 94 0.66 -2.83 3.37
C LEU A 94 -0.03 -2.22 2.13
N GLU A 95 -1.30 -2.53 1.88
CA GLU A 95 -2.07 -1.92 0.80
C GLU A 95 -2.13 -0.39 0.91
N LYS A 96 -2.12 0.16 2.13
CA LYS A 96 -2.20 1.60 2.36
C LYS A 96 -0.84 2.29 2.40
N PHE A 97 0.21 1.57 2.80
CA PHE A 97 1.53 2.17 3.02
C PHE A 97 2.54 1.90 1.91
N CYS A 98 2.46 0.73 1.26
CA CYS A 98 3.34 0.42 0.14
C CYS A 98 2.97 1.24 -1.10
N ASN A 99 3.98 1.59 -1.86
CA ASN A 99 3.77 2.27 -3.11
C ASN A 99 3.09 1.36 -4.15
N ASN A 100 2.10 1.90 -4.85
CA ASN A 100 1.33 1.24 -5.90
C ASN A 100 0.94 -0.20 -5.54
N ALA A 101 0.36 -0.36 -4.34
CA ALA A 101 -0.01 -1.66 -3.80
C ALA A 101 -1.37 -2.12 -4.34
N ILE A 102 -1.39 -3.36 -4.86
CA ILE A 102 -2.59 -3.96 -5.46
C ILE A 102 -2.88 -5.29 -4.77
N PRO A 103 -4.01 -5.41 -4.06
CA PRO A 103 -4.43 -6.66 -3.45
C PRO A 103 -4.93 -7.64 -4.52
N ILE A 104 -4.44 -8.87 -4.44
CA ILE A 104 -4.75 -9.97 -5.36
C ILE A 104 -5.36 -11.11 -4.56
N SER A 105 -6.68 -11.28 -4.68
CA SER A 105 -7.44 -12.36 -4.02
C SER A 105 -7.49 -13.65 -4.84
N SER A 106 -7.25 -13.56 -6.14
CA SER A 106 -7.13 -14.71 -7.06
C SER A 106 -6.16 -14.35 -8.17
N LEU A 107 -5.47 -15.36 -8.72
CA LEU A 107 -4.44 -15.11 -9.72
C LEU A 107 -4.99 -14.39 -10.95
N PRO A 108 -4.50 -13.19 -11.27
CA PRO A 108 -4.77 -12.57 -12.55
C PRO A 108 -4.05 -13.35 -13.66
N GLY A 109 -4.69 -13.49 -14.82
CA GLY A 109 -4.00 -14.02 -16.00
C GLY A 109 -2.82 -13.13 -16.43
N VAL A 110 -1.87 -13.67 -17.17
CA VAL A 110 -0.63 -12.98 -17.60
C VAL A 110 -0.91 -11.64 -18.28
N ALA A 111 -1.97 -11.54 -19.09
CA ALA A 111 -2.33 -10.28 -19.75
C ALA A 111 -2.75 -9.17 -18.76
N VAL A 112 -3.38 -9.53 -17.64
CA VAL A 112 -3.72 -8.57 -16.59
C VAL A 112 -2.45 -8.16 -15.85
N LEU A 113 -1.58 -9.11 -15.50
CA LEU A 113 -0.29 -8.82 -14.86
C LEU A 113 0.56 -7.87 -15.68
N GLY A 114 0.72 -8.13 -16.99
CA GLY A 114 1.47 -7.27 -17.89
C GLY A 114 0.94 -5.83 -17.87
N ARG A 115 -0.39 -5.65 -17.96
CA ARG A 115 -0.98 -4.31 -17.88
C ARG A 115 -0.75 -3.61 -16.54
N LEU A 116 -0.74 -4.35 -15.44
CA LEU A 116 -0.46 -3.79 -14.12
C LEU A 116 1.01 -3.37 -13.98
N THR A 117 1.94 -4.09 -14.61
CA THR A 117 3.38 -3.80 -14.56
C THR A 117 3.82 -2.79 -15.62
N ASP A 118 3.07 -2.62 -16.71
CA ASP A 118 3.34 -1.62 -17.75
C ASP A 118 3.19 -0.17 -17.23
N GLN A 119 2.45 0.02 -16.13
CA GLN A 119 2.22 1.33 -15.51
C GLN A 119 3.36 1.77 -14.58
N GLY A 120 4.35 0.92 -14.35
CA GLY A 120 5.50 1.19 -13.48
C GLY A 120 5.71 0.09 -12.44
N ILE A 121 6.50 0.40 -11.42
CA ILE A 121 6.73 -0.53 -10.29
C ILE A 121 5.41 -0.74 -9.54
N THR A 122 5.02 -2.00 -9.37
CA THR A 122 3.74 -2.39 -8.76
C THR A 122 3.98 -3.38 -7.64
N THR A 123 3.41 -3.11 -6.46
CA THR A 123 3.50 -3.99 -5.29
C THR A 123 2.29 -4.92 -5.28
N LEU A 124 2.47 -6.17 -5.73
CA LEU A 124 1.39 -7.17 -5.72
C LEU A 124 1.28 -7.82 -4.33
N LEU A 125 0.11 -7.69 -3.70
CA LEU A 125 -0.19 -8.26 -2.39
C LEU A 125 -1.08 -9.51 -2.57
N ILE A 126 -0.45 -10.68 -2.55
CA ILE A 126 -1.13 -11.96 -2.83
C ILE A 126 -1.56 -12.60 -1.52
N ASP A 127 -2.87 -12.68 -1.28
CA ASP A 127 -3.40 -13.45 -0.16
C ASP A 127 -3.44 -14.96 -0.51
N GLU A 128 -3.26 -15.80 0.51
CA GLU A 128 -3.20 -17.26 0.38
C GLU A 128 -2.22 -17.70 -0.74
N ALA A 129 -1.03 -17.09 -0.77
CA ALA A 129 -0.04 -17.28 -1.84
C ALA A 129 0.35 -18.75 -2.06
N ASP A 130 0.31 -19.58 -1.01
CA ASP A 130 0.53 -21.03 -1.05
C ASP A 130 -0.51 -21.75 -1.92
N ARG A 131 -1.78 -21.35 -1.82
CA ARG A 131 -2.87 -21.88 -2.66
C ARG A 131 -2.90 -21.21 -4.02
N THR A 132 -2.69 -19.89 -4.03
CA THR A 132 -2.79 -19.05 -5.22
C THR A 132 -1.68 -19.39 -6.22
N LEU A 133 -0.45 -19.60 -5.77
CA LEU A 133 0.72 -19.94 -6.58
C LEU A 133 1.08 -21.43 -6.58
N ASP A 134 0.14 -22.33 -6.30
CA ASP A 134 0.39 -23.79 -6.31
C ASP A 134 0.84 -24.25 -7.72
N PRO A 135 2.06 -24.81 -7.88
CA PRO A 135 2.56 -25.29 -9.17
C PRO A 135 1.72 -26.39 -9.82
N LYS A 136 0.83 -27.05 -9.08
CA LYS A 136 -0.08 -28.08 -9.62
C LYS A 136 -1.23 -27.49 -10.44
N ARG A 137 -1.46 -26.18 -10.36
CA ARG A 137 -2.48 -25.51 -11.17
C ARG A 137 -1.99 -25.26 -12.59
N LYS A 138 -2.88 -25.47 -13.57
CA LYS A 138 -2.55 -25.42 -15.01
C LYS A 138 -2.09 -24.05 -15.53
N ASP A 139 -2.43 -22.98 -14.84
CA ASP A 139 -2.21 -21.57 -15.22
C ASP A 139 -1.07 -20.88 -14.45
N VAL A 140 -0.55 -21.52 -13.39
CA VAL A 140 0.43 -20.90 -12.49
C VAL A 140 1.83 -20.81 -13.10
N ALA A 141 2.22 -21.77 -13.93
CA ALA A 141 3.59 -21.83 -14.48
C ALA A 141 3.94 -20.58 -15.30
N GLU A 142 3.02 -20.12 -16.16
CA GLU A 142 3.22 -18.91 -16.97
C GLU A 142 3.26 -17.64 -16.11
N ILE A 143 2.45 -17.59 -15.05
CA ILE A 143 2.42 -16.48 -14.10
C ILE A 143 3.73 -16.41 -13.31
N ILE A 144 4.23 -17.54 -12.81
CA ILE A 144 5.53 -17.60 -12.13
C ILE A 144 6.67 -17.19 -13.08
N ALA A 145 6.63 -17.65 -14.34
CA ALA A 145 7.62 -17.25 -15.34
C ALA A 145 7.60 -15.72 -15.56
N HIS A 146 6.41 -15.12 -15.66
CA HIS A 146 6.27 -13.66 -15.78
C HIS A 146 6.79 -12.93 -14.54
N ILE A 147 6.42 -13.36 -13.32
CA ILE A 147 6.93 -12.80 -12.06
C ILE A 147 8.46 -12.91 -11.95
N ASN A 148 9.05 -13.98 -12.49
CA ASN A 148 10.49 -14.19 -12.48
C ASN A 148 11.22 -13.36 -13.55
N SER A 149 10.57 -13.01 -14.65
CA SER A 149 11.16 -12.17 -15.71
C SER A 149 11.48 -10.74 -15.25
N GLY A 150 10.82 -10.26 -14.19
CA GLY A 150 11.13 -8.98 -13.54
C GLY A 150 12.38 -9.01 -12.64
N TYR A 151 13.00 -10.18 -12.44
CA TYR A 151 14.24 -10.33 -11.69
C TYR A 151 15.39 -10.49 -12.70
N VAL A 152 16.16 -9.42 -12.92
CA VAL A 152 17.30 -9.35 -13.84
C VAL A 152 18.60 -9.13 -13.08
#